data_AF-A0A388JUW9-F1
#
_entry.id   AF-A0A388JUW9-F1
#
_cell.length_a   1.000
_cell.length_b   1.000
_cell.length_c   1.000
_cell.angle_alpha   90.00
_cell.angle_beta   90.00
_cell.angle_gamma   90.00
#
_symmetry.space_group_name_H-M   'P 1'
#
loop_
_entity.id
_entity.type
_entity.pdbx_description
1 polymer ?
#
loop_
_entity_poly.entity_id
_entity_poly.type
_entity_poly.pdbx_seq_one_letter_code
_entity_poly.pdbx_strand_id
1 'polypeptide(L)'
;MNAPSCPRCHRTYDEQNRTPRILPKCGHTFCQDCLQKMKIYGAIQCPTDNETSKVGSSSVTSLVKNMALLDLVKNSGPSGSGSSGSGGGGAHLVSLSLWVLPEKLELGRKIGEGNFGEVREAMLDDAGHKCKVAVKL
;
A
#
# COMPACT_ATOMS: atom_id res chain seq x y z
N MET A 1 15.61 8.67 -10.01
CA MET A 1 14.27 8.09 -10.20
C MET A 1 13.28 9.23 -10.43
N ASN A 2 12.31 9.08 -11.33
CA ASN A 2 11.26 10.10 -11.51
C ASN A 2 10.32 10.08 -10.30
N ALA A 3 10.00 11.25 -9.76
CA ALA A 3 9.04 11.38 -8.67
C ALA A 3 7.64 10.95 -9.15
N PRO A 4 6.85 10.25 -8.31
CA PRO A 4 5.51 9.82 -8.72
C PRO A 4 4.60 11.04 -8.90
N SER A 5 3.93 11.08 -10.05
CA SER A 5 3.07 12.19 -10.48
C SER A 5 1.64 11.73 -10.77
N CYS A 6 0.69 12.64 -10.64
CA CYS A 6 -0.70 12.38 -10.97
C CYS A 6 -0.92 12.21 -12.50
N PRO A 7 -1.60 11.15 -12.96
CA PRO A 7 -1.82 10.93 -14.39
C PRO A 7 -2.76 11.96 -15.05
N ARG A 8 -3.52 12.74 -14.26
CA ARG A 8 -4.44 13.76 -14.79
C ARG A 8 -3.80 15.15 -14.92
N CYS A 9 -3.09 15.60 -13.88
CA CYS A 9 -2.50 16.94 -13.86
C CYS A 9 -0.98 16.94 -14.06
N HIS A 10 -0.36 15.76 -14.14
CA HIS A 10 1.08 15.55 -14.29
C HIS A 10 1.93 16.26 -13.21
N ARG A 11 1.34 16.60 -12.07
CA ARG A 11 2.03 17.20 -10.93
C ARG A 11 2.44 16.13 -9.93
N THR A 12 3.59 16.35 -9.30
CA THR A 12 4.09 15.52 -8.20
C THR A 12 3.11 15.51 -7.04
N TYR A 13 2.92 14.34 -6.44
CA TYR A 13 2.06 14.19 -5.26
C TYR A 13 2.63 14.93 -4.03
N ASP A 14 1.78 15.28 -3.08
CA ASP A 14 2.15 15.90 -1.81
C ASP A 14 1.21 15.43 -0.68
N GLU A 15 1.57 15.72 0.57
CA GLU A 15 0.77 15.30 1.74
C GLU A 15 -0.45 16.20 2.03
N GLN A 16 -0.58 17.35 1.36
CA GLN A 16 -1.56 18.39 1.69
C GLN A 16 -2.73 18.45 0.69
N ASN A 17 -2.47 18.91 -0.54
CA ASN A 17 -3.48 19.20 -1.56
C ASN A 17 -3.48 18.18 -2.71
N ARG A 18 -2.31 17.62 -3.00
CA ARG A 18 -2.08 16.59 -4.02
C ARG A 18 -1.84 15.24 -3.36
N THR A 19 -2.60 14.92 -2.32
CA THR A 19 -2.56 13.59 -1.72
C THR A 19 -3.05 12.55 -2.74
N PRO A 20 -2.27 11.49 -3.02
CA PRO A 20 -2.67 10.42 -3.90
C PRO A 20 -3.77 9.61 -3.21
N ARG A 21 -4.93 9.50 -3.86
CA ARG A 21 -6.09 8.78 -3.35
C ARG A 21 -6.56 7.76 -4.36
N ILE A 22 -6.94 6.59 -3.84
CA ILE A 22 -7.31 5.41 -4.61
C ILE A 22 -8.83 5.41 -4.80
N LEU A 23 -9.27 5.22 -6.04
CA LEU A 23 -10.68 5.00 -6.35
C LEU A 23 -11.08 3.56 -5.96
N PRO A 24 -12.16 3.38 -5.18
CA PRO A 24 -12.49 2.08 -4.59
C PRO A 24 -12.99 1.05 -5.61
N LYS A 25 -13.47 1.48 -6.79
CA LYS A 25 -13.97 0.55 -7.82
C LYS A 25 -12.87 0.04 -8.74
N CYS A 26 -11.98 0.92 -9.20
CA CYS A 26 -10.97 0.57 -10.19
C CYS A 26 -9.54 0.48 -9.66
N GLY A 27 -9.27 0.96 -8.44
CA GLY A 27 -7.92 0.96 -7.86
C GLY A 27 -6.98 2.04 -8.43
N HIS A 28 -7.43 2.84 -9.40
CA HIS A 28 -6.62 3.92 -9.95
C HIS A 28 -6.39 5.05 -8.94
N THR A 29 -5.20 5.62 -8.96
CA THR A 29 -4.78 6.66 -8.01
C THR A 29 -4.70 8.04 -8.68
N PHE A 30 -5.32 9.04 -8.06
CA PHE A 30 -5.31 10.42 -8.53
C PHE A 30 -5.07 11.39 -7.38
N CYS A 31 -4.69 12.62 -7.72
CA CYS A 31 -4.50 13.68 -6.73
C CYS A 31 -5.85 14.12 -6.12
N GLN A 32 -5.87 14.48 -4.83
CA GLN A 32 -7.08 14.97 -4.15
C GLN A 32 -7.74 16.15 -4.89
N ASP A 33 -6.96 17.17 -5.29
CA ASP A 33 -7.47 18.28 -6.09
C ASP A 33 -8.15 17.84 -7.40
N CYS A 34 -7.57 16.83 -8.06
CA CYS A 34 -8.06 16.28 -9.32
C CYS A 34 -9.40 15.59 -9.09
N LEU A 35 -9.48 14.75 -8.06
CA LEU A 35 -10.70 14.03 -7.69
C LEU A 35 -11.81 14.98 -7.25
N GLN A 36 -11.49 16.08 -6.58
CA GLN A 36 -12.45 17.11 -6.19
C GLN A 36 -13.05 17.82 -7.41
N LYS A 37 -12.24 18.07 -8.45
CA LYS A 37 -12.73 18.62 -9.72
C LYS A 37 -13.51 17.62 -10.57
N MET A 38 -13.20 16.32 -10.46
CA MET A 38 -13.89 15.25 -11.19
C MET A 38 -15.17 14.77 -10.49
N LYS A 39 -15.38 15.13 -9.22
CA LYS A 39 -16.59 14.76 -8.48
C LYS A 39 -17.78 15.54 -9.01
N ILE A 40 -18.70 14.84 -9.67
CA ILE A 40 -19.94 15.37 -10.22
C ILE A 40 -21.10 14.64 -9.54
N TYR A 41 -21.99 15.36 -8.86
CA TYR A 41 -23.15 14.80 -8.12
C TYR A 41 -22.84 13.61 -7.19
N GLY A 42 -21.65 13.55 -6.59
CA GLY A 42 -21.26 12.44 -5.69
C GLY A 42 -20.70 11.20 -6.39
N ALA A 43 -20.52 11.25 -7.71
CA ALA A 43 -19.84 10.22 -8.48
C ALA A 43 -18.55 10.77 -9.07
N ILE A 44 -17.55 9.90 -9.23
CA ILE A 44 -16.29 10.19 -9.92
C ILE A 44 -16.12 9.14 -11.00
N GLN A 45 -16.03 9.56 -12.26
CA GLN A 45 -15.67 8.70 -13.37
C GLN A 45 -14.15 8.70 -13.55
N CYS A 46 -13.55 7.52 -13.60
CA CYS A 46 -12.12 7.39 -13.83
C CYS A 46 -11.78 7.68 -15.30
N PRO A 47 -10.80 8.56 -15.60
CA PRO A 47 -10.40 8.83 -16.98
C PRO A 47 -9.60 7.69 -17.63
N THR A 48 -9.09 6.73 -16.85
CA THR A 48 -8.24 5.65 -17.37
C THR A 48 -9.07 4.48 -17.92
N ASP A 49 -10.09 4.09 -17.17
CA ASP A 49 -10.90 2.89 -17.42
C ASP A 49 -12.41 3.18 -17.53
N ASN A 50 -12.82 4.47 -17.47
CA ASN A 50 -14.21 4.93 -17.49
C ASN A 50 -15.10 4.38 -16.36
N GLU A 51 -14.53 3.69 -15.37
CA GLU A 51 -15.27 3.13 -14.25
C GLU A 51 -15.78 4.24 -13.32
N THR A 52 -17.03 4.12 -12.88
CA THR A 52 -17.70 5.13 -12.06
C THR A 52 -17.70 4.73 -10.59
N SER A 53 -16.91 5.46 -9.79
CA SER A 53 -16.89 5.32 -8.34
C SER A 53 -17.95 6.22 -7.70
N LYS A 54 -18.94 5.60 -7.05
CA LYS A 54 -19.92 6.32 -6.22
C LYS A 54 -19.30 6.65 -4.86
N VAL A 55 -18.98 7.93 -4.65
CA VAL A 55 -18.41 8.46 -3.39
C VAL A 55 -19.52 9.02 -2.49
N GLY A 56 -20.70 9.31 -3.06
CA GLY A 56 -21.84 9.89 -2.37
C GLY A 56 -21.57 11.32 -1.89
N SER A 57 -22.21 11.70 -0.77
CA SER A 57 -21.99 12.98 -0.11
C SER A 57 -20.63 13.08 0.58
N SER A 58 -19.94 11.96 0.77
CA SER A 58 -18.63 11.92 1.42
C SER A 58 -17.61 12.77 0.68
N SER A 59 -16.80 13.50 1.45
CA SER A 59 -15.70 14.28 0.91
C SER A 59 -14.68 13.36 0.26
N VAL A 60 -14.06 13.85 -0.82
CA VAL A 60 -12.94 13.16 -1.49
C VAL A 60 -11.82 12.82 -0.50
N THR A 61 -11.74 13.59 0.59
CA THR A 61 -10.81 13.38 1.69
C THR A 61 -10.99 12.06 2.46
N SER A 62 -12.14 11.39 2.32
CA SER A 62 -12.43 10.10 2.92
C SER A 62 -11.90 8.90 2.13
N LEU A 63 -11.46 9.11 0.88
CA LEU A 63 -10.92 8.02 0.06
C LEU A 63 -9.59 7.53 0.61
N VAL A 64 -9.31 6.24 0.43
CA VAL A 64 -8.05 5.62 0.88
C VAL A 64 -6.87 6.37 0.26
N LYS A 65 -5.98 6.83 1.13
CA LYS A 65 -4.73 7.50 0.72
C LYS A 65 -3.68 6.44 0.38
N ASN A 66 -2.96 6.63 -0.71
CA ASN A 66 -1.85 5.75 -1.07
C ASN A 66 -0.56 6.22 -0.37
N MET A 67 -0.26 5.66 0.80
CA MET A 67 0.94 6.02 1.58
C MET A 67 2.24 5.67 0.84
N ALA A 68 2.26 4.56 0.09
CA ALA A 68 3.45 4.15 -0.64
C ALA A 68 3.92 5.20 -1.67
N LEU A 69 2.97 5.85 -2.36
CA LEU A 69 3.31 6.93 -3.29
C LEU A 69 3.85 8.17 -2.58
N LEU A 70 3.34 8.50 -1.39
CA LEU A 70 3.84 9.63 -0.60
C LEU A 70 5.27 9.36 -0.09
N ASP A 71 5.55 8.13 0.34
CA ASP A 71 6.89 7.74 0.77
C ASP A 71 7.90 7.83 -0.38
N LEU A 72 7.48 7.42 -1.59
CA LEU A 72 8.29 7.59 -2.80
C LEU A 72 8.55 9.05 -3.14
N VAL A 73 7.58 9.96 -2.95
CA VAL A 73 7.81 11.41 -3.12
C VAL A 73 8.83 11.92 -2.11
N LYS A 74 8.71 11.53 -0.83
CA LYS A 74 9.66 11.95 0.22
C LYS A 74 11.08 11.50 -0.11
N ASN A 75 11.23 10.28 -0.62
CA ASN A 75 12.52 9.72 -1.01
C ASN A 75 13.05 10.26 -2.36
N SER A 76 12.21 10.97 -3.12
CA SER A 76 12.59 11.67 -4.35
C SER A 76 12.64 13.21 -4.18
N GLY A 77 12.63 13.69 -2.93
CA GLY A 77 12.67 15.11 -2.59
C GLY A 77 13.93 15.83 -3.13
N PRO A 78 13.81 17.13 -3.42
CA PRO A 78 14.82 17.89 -4.15
C PRO A 78 16.10 18.02 -3.34
N SER A 79 17.25 17.94 -4.02
CA SER A 79 18.55 18.34 -3.47
C SER A 79 18.43 19.69 -2.74
N GLY A 80 18.57 19.67 -1.42
CA GLY A 80 18.36 20.83 -0.55
C GLY A 80 18.82 20.55 0.88
N SER A 81 20.14 20.44 1.03
CA SER A 81 20.96 20.73 2.22
C SER A 81 20.58 20.12 3.59
N GLY A 82 21.35 19.10 3.96
CA GLY A 82 21.99 19.04 5.29
C GLY A 82 21.32 18.20 6.37
N SER A 83 21.70 16.93 6.47
CA SER A 83 22.28 16.35 7.70
C SER A 83 22.85 14.96 7.41
N SER A 84 24.10 14.79 7.83
CA SER A 84 24.92 13.60 7.74
C SER A 84 24.23 12.38 8.36
N GLY A 85 24.27 11.25 7.66
CA GLY A 85 23.77 9.97 8.18
C GLY A 85 24.24 8.83 7.27
N SER A 86 25.33 8.20 7.67
CA SER A 86 26.01 7.11 6.99
C SER A 86 25.13 5.89 6.73
N GLY A 87 25.30 5.30 5.54
CA GLY A 87 25.45 3.86 5.35
C GLY A 87 24.22 2.96 5.55
N GLY A 88 23.98 2.10 4.56
CA GLY A 88 23.27 0.84 4.77
C GLY A 88 22.24 0.52 3.69
N GLY A 89 22.66 -0.22 2.65
CA GLY A 89 21.73 -0.96 1.82
C GLY A 89 21.02 -2.02 2.66
N GLY A 90 19.79 -1.72 3.08
CA GLY A 90 18.89 -2.67 3.72
C GLY A 90 17.82 -3.08 2.73
N ALA A 91 17.79 -4.37 2.37
CA ALA A 91 16.65 -4.96 1.67
C ALA A 91 15.37 -4.62 2.44
N HIS A 92 14.44 -3.94 1.77
CA HIS A 92 13.21 -3.44 2.35
C HIS A 92 12.31 -4.64 2.70
N LEU A 93 12.41 -5.16 3.94
CA LEU A 93 11.47 -6.17 4.44
C LEU A 93 10.11 -5.49 4.63
N VAL A 94 9.20 -5.79 3.72
CA VAL A 94 7.78 -5.47 3.88
C VAL A 94 7.26 -6.34 5.04
N SER A 95 6.97 -5.73 6.18
CA SER A 95 6.40 -6.46 7.32
C SER A 95 4.90 -6.62 7.09
N LEU A 96 4.48 -7.84 6.74
CA LEU A 96 3.08 -8.21 6.60
C LEU A 96 2.64 -8.87 7.92
N SER A 97 1.88 -8.15 8.74
CA SER A 97 1.27 -8.73 9.94
C SER A 97 0.03 -9.51 9.53
N LEU A 98 0.18 -10.82 9.31
CA LEU A 98 -0.94 -11.74 9.09
C LEU A 98 -1.42 -12.26 10.44
N TRP A 99 -2.63 -11.87 10.83
CA TRP A 99 -3.28 -12.37 12.05
C TRP A 99 -3.86 -13.75 11.73
N VAL A 100 -3.29 -14.79 12.33
CA VAL A 100 -3.74 -16.18 12.15
C VAL A 100 -4.60 -16.55 13.35
N LEU A 101 -5.84 -16.99 13.08
CA LEU A 101 -6.71 -17.58 14.09
C LEU A 101 -6.16 -18.96 14.48
N PRO A 102 -5.88 -19.23 15.77
CA PRO A 102 -5.25 -20.48 16.21
C PRO A 102 -6.10 -21.73 15.92
N GLU A 103 -7.42 -21.58 15.82
CA GLU A 103 -8.37 -22.67 15.51
C GLU A 103 -8.34 -23.13 14.05
N LYS A 104 -7.68 -22.37 13.16
CA LYS A 104 -7.57 -22.68 11.72
C LYS A 104 -6.15 -23.01 11.27
N LEU A 105 -5.23 -23.23 12.21
CA LEU A 105 -3.83 -23.45 11.92
C LEU A 105 -3.46 -24.92 12.10
N GLU A 106 -3.33 -25.65 10.98
CA GLU A 106 -2.80 -27.01 11.00
C GLU A 106 -1.28 -27.01 10.76
N LEU A 107 -0.53 -27.50 11.74
CA LEU A 107 0.93 -27.60 11.69
C LEU A 107 1.37 -28.85 10.93
N GLY A 108 1.97 -28.65 9.75
CA GLY A 108 2.52 -29.71 8.91
C GLY A 108 3.87 -30.27 9.39
N ARG A 109 4.58 -30.94 8.46
CA ARG A 109 5.89 -31.58 8.73
C ARG A 109 6.99 -30.55 9.02
N LYS A 110 7.93 -30.91 9.89
CA LYS A 110 9.16 -30.16 10.17
C LYS A 110 10.01 -30.04 8.90
N ILE A 111 10.47 -28.84 8.59
CA ILE A 111 11.21 -28.54 7.33
C ILE A 111 12.64 -28.09 7.62
N GLY A 112 12.90 -27.59 8.84
CA GLY A 112 14.24 -27.20 9.26
C GLY A 112 14.25 -26.49 10.61
N GLU A 113 15.44 -26.09 11.02
CA GLU A 113 15.69 -25.32 12.25
C GLU A 113 16.24 -23.95 11.87
N GLY A 114 15.67 -22.90 12.47
CA GLY A 114 16.10 -21.51 12.26
C GLY A 114 16.39 -20.81 13.59
N ASN A 115 16.95 -19.60 13.51
CA ASN A 115 17.28 -18.78 14.68
C ASN A 115 16.08 -18.44 15.60
N PHE A 116 14.85 -18.70 15.13
CA PHE A 116 13.59 -18.43 15.86
C PHE A 116 12.90 -19.69 16.41
N GLY A 117 13.49 -20.89 16.30
CA GLY A 117 12.90 -22.15 16.78
C GLY A 117 12.64 -23.18 15.66
N GLU A 118 11.75 -24.13 15.93
CA GLU A 118 11.37 -25.17 14.96
C GLU A 118 10.50 -24.56 13.86
N VAL A 119 10.88 -24.77 12.58
CA VAL A 119 10.12 -24.23 11.45
C VAL A 119 9.25 -25.33 10.84
N ARG A 120 7.94 -25.11 10.82
CA ARG A 120 6.93 -26.01 10.24
C ARG A 120 6.18 -25.30 9.11
N GLU A 121 5.85 -26.02 8.03
CA GLU A 121 4.85 -25.49 7.08
C GLU A 121 3.49 -25.56 7.73
N ALA A 122 2.74 -24.48 7.63
CA ALA A 122 1.34 -24.47 7.97
C ALA A 122 0.51 -24.27 6.71
N MET A 123 -0.57 -25.04 6.61
CA MET A 123 -1.61 -24.80 5.62
C MET A 123 -2.69 -23.93 6.28
N LEU A 124 -3.06 -22.83 5.62
CA LEU A 124 -4.31 -22.14 5.93
C LEU A 124 -5.38 -22.72 5.02
N ASP A 125 -6.33 -23.44 5.62
CA ASP A 125 -7.54 -23.87 4.93
C ASP A 125 -8.39 -22.66 4.53
N ASP A 126 -9.17 -22.85 3.45
CA ASP A 126 -9.96 -21.88 2.66
C ASP A 126 -9.25 -21.12 1.52
N ALA A 127 -7.92 -21.14 1.39
CA ALA A 127 -7.26 -20.41 0.29
C ALA A 127 -6.13 -21.14 -0.45
N GLY A 128 -5.75 -22.35 -0.03
CA GLY A 128 -4.70 -23.14 -0.70
C GLY A 128 -3.29 -22.53 -0.63
N HIS A 129 -3.08 -21.50 0.19
CA HIS A 129 -1.79 -20.85 0.36
C HIS A 129 -0.98 -21.55 1.45
N LYS A 130 0.24 -21.97 1.11
CA LYS A 130 1.21 -22.54 2.06
C LYS A 130 2.04 -21.43 2.68
N CYS A 131 2.13 -21.38 4.00
CA CYS A 131 2.95 -20.41 4.71
C CYS A 131 3.97 -21.13 5.60
N LYS A 132 5.21 -20.62 5.63
CA LYS A 132 6.25 -21.13 6.54
C LYS A 132 6.12 -20.40 7.86
N VAL A 133 5.89 -21.13 8.95
CA VAL A 133 5.72 -20.56 10.28
C VAL A 133 6.82 -21.12 11.18
N ALA A 134 7.57 -20.22 11.83
CA ALA A 134 8.49 -20.60 12.88
C ALA A 134 7.71 -20.69 14.19
N VAL A 135 7.75 -21.84 14.85
CA VAL A 135 7.13 -22.07 16.15
C VAL A 135 8.23 -22.19 17.19
N LYS A 136 8.16 -21.34 18.21
CA LYS A 136 9.01 -21.44 19.39
C LYS A 136 8.20 -22.20 20.45
N LEU A 137 8.55 -23.47 20.68
CA LEU A 137 8.09 -24.20 21.87
C LEU A 137 8.73 -23.60 23.12
#